data_AF-A0A9E2QAK4-F1
#
_entry.id   AF-A0A9E2QAK4-F1
#
_cell.length_a   1.000
_cell.length_b   1.000
_cell.length_c   1.000
_cell.angle_alpha   90.00
_cell.angle_beta   90.00
_cell.angle_gamma   90.00
#
_symmetry.space_group_name_H-M   'P 1'
#
loop_
_entity.id
_entity.type
_entity.pdbx_description
1 polymer ?
#
loop_
_entity_poly.entity_id
_entity_poly.type
_entity_poly.pdbx_seq_one_letter_code
_entity_poly.pdbx_strand_id
1 'polypeptide(L)'
;MRTTRTSVSVALGCTALAVLLVLMVGCGGSGGGEPKTVAQEFLNALIAHDAPGSYTLLSMKFQGEWGVTAVAWNGAMMRNPIPGTASYSVKGQDIQGDSASVTITPAGGADVQVKLVKEDGKWLIDYELGQWYGLD
;
A
#
# COMPACT_ATOMS: atom_id res chain seq x y z
N MET A 1 -52.08 -50.96 -3.24
CA MET A 1 -52.86 -49.98 -4.02
C MET A 1 -53.34 -48.86 -3.09
N ARG A 2 -53.35 -47.62 -3.60
CA ARG A 2 -53.88 -46.36 -3.02
C ARG A 2 -53.04 -45.62 -1.96
N THR A 3 -52.23 -44.70 -2.50
CA THR A 3 -52.10 -43.27 -2.16
C THR A 3 -53.16 -42.68 -1.21
N THR A 4 -52.75 -41.90 -0.17
CA THR A 4 -53.22 -40.50 0.06
C THR A 4 -52.38 -39.70 1.10
N ARG A 5 -51.88 -38.53 0.64
CA ARG A 5 -51.59 -37.21 1.27
C ARG A 5 -51.41 -37.02 2.80
N THR A 6 -50.38 -36.25 3.18
CA THR A 6 -50.43 -34.95 3.92
C THR A 6 -49.00 -34.38 4.04
N SER A 7 -48.64 -33.31 3.33
CA SER A 7 -48.68 -31.87 3.71
C SER A 7 -47.75 -31.43 4.87
N VAL A 8 -46.66 -30.76 4.47
CA VAL A 8 -46.03 -29.53 5.03
C VAL A 8 -45.48 -29.56 6.47
N SER A 9 -44.17 -29.33 6.62
CA SER A 9 -43.63 -28.28 7.51
C SER A 9 -42.20 -27.92 7.13
N VAL A 10 -42.03 -26.64 6.78
CA VAL A 10 -40.78 -25.95 6.47
C VAL A 10 -39.99 -25.78 7.76
N ALA A 11 -38.76 -26.29 7.80
CA ALA A 11 -37.76 -25.92 8.79
C ALA A 11 -36.34 -26.18 8.22
N LEU A 12 -35.96 -25.42 7.19
CA LEU A 12 -34.56 -25.28 6.78
C LEU A 12 -33.92 -24.17 7.64
N GLY A 13 -33.68 -24.49 8.91
CA GLY A 13 -32.76 -23.76 9.77
C GLY A 13 -31.33 -24.20 9.47
N CYS A 14 -30.76 -23.72 8.37
CA CYS A 14 -29.34 -23.86 8.05
C CYS A 14 -28.84 -22.52 7.53
N THR A 15 -28.46 -21.63 8.43
CA THR A 15 -27.57 -20.51 8.06
C THR A 15 -26.50 -20.40 9.12
N ALA A 16 -25.55 -21.33 9.03
CA ALA A 16 -24.21 -21.14 9.52
C ALA A 16 -23.61 -19.93 8.78
N LEU A 17 -23.71 -18.74 9.37
CA LEU A 17 -22.92 -17.60 8.93
C LEU A 17 -21.56 -17.68 9.63
N ALA A 18 -20.66 -18.43 9.01
CA ALA A 18 -19.24 -18.10 9.02
C ALA A 18 -19.11 -16.68 8.43
N VAL A 19 -18.21 -15.80 8.84
CA VAL A 19 -16.76 -15.97 8.87
C VAL A 19 -16.19 -14.91 9.82
N LEU A 20 -15.46 -15.36 10.84
CA LEU A 20 -14.49 -14.54 11.56
C LEU A 20 -13.33 -14.26 10.59
N LEU A 21 -13.28 -13.09 9.97
CA LEU A 21 -12.07 -12.63 9.26
C LEU A 21 -11.11 -12.08 10.31
N VAL A 22 -10.32 -12.99 10.88
CA VAL A 22 -9.17 -12.68 11.71
C VAL A 22 -8.17 -11.89 10.86
N LEU A 23 -7.91 -10.67 11.34
CA LEU A 23 -6.79 -9.79 11.08
C LEU A 23 -5.53 -10.54 10.61
N MET A 24 -5.33 -10.62 9.30
CA MET A 24 -3.98 -10.77 8.78
C MET A 24 -3.31 -9.39 8.83
N VAL A 25 -2.75 -9.06 9.99
CA VAL A 25 -1.60 -8.15 10.05
C VAL A 25 -0.44 -8.93 9.45
N GLY A 26 -0.38 -8.94 8.13
CA GLY A 26 0.74 -9.44 7.36
C GLY A 26 1.90 -8.46 7.47
N CYS A 27 2.79 -8.69 8.43
CA CYS A 27 4.15 -8.20 8.37
C CYS A 27 4.85 -9.01 7.27
N GLY A 28 4.91 -8.46 6.06
CA GLY A 28 5.44 -9.14 4.88
C GLY A 28 5.08 -8.41 3.59
N GLY A 29 5.65 -7.21 3.43
CA GLY A 29 5.47 -6.35 2.26
C GLY A 29 5.71 -7.11 0.96
N SER A 30 4.65 -7.21 0.17
CA SER A 30 4.70 -7.68 -1.20
C SER A 30 3.68 -6.82 -1.94
N GLY A 31 4.17 -5.90 -2.78
CA GLY A 31 3.43 -4.80 -3.42
C GLY A 31 2.27 -5.23 -4.34
N GLY A 32 1.28 -5.94 -3.81
CA GLY A 32 0.05 -6.34 -4.49
C GLY A 32 -1.21 -5.76 -3.86
N GLY A 33 -1.08 -4.89 -2.84
CA GLY A 33 -2.21 -4.18 -2.22
C GLY A 33 -2.69 -2.98 -3.06
N GLU A 34 -3.79 -2.35 -2.63
CA GLU A 34 -4.22 -1.08 -3.22
C GLU A 34 -3.15 0.03 -3.07
N PRO A 35 -3.16 1.07 -3.92
CA PRO A 35 -2.15 2.13 -3.90
C PRO A 35 -1.93 2.75 -2.51
N LYS A 36 -3.03 3.00 -1.79
CA LYS A 36 -2.98 3.49 -0.41
C LYS A 36 -2.15 2.58 0.51
N THR A 37 -2.34 1.27 0.42
CA THR A 37 -1.61 0.30 1.26
C THR A 37 -0.12 0.34 0.94
N VAL A 38 0.24 0.32 -0.35
CA VAL A 38 1.65 0.38 -0.78
C VAL A 38 2.31 1.68 -0.34
N ALA A 39 1.62 2.82 -0.46
CA ALA A 39 2.12 4.10 0.04
C ALA A 39 2.36 4.07 1.55
N GLN A 40 1.44 3.48 2.32
CA GLN A 40 1.60 3.35 3.77
C GLN A 40 2.75 2.42 4.15
N GLU A 41 2.90 1.28 3.47
CA GLU A 41 4.04 0.37 3.67
C GLU A 41 5.37 1.08 3.41
N PHE A 42 5.46 1.84 2.31
CA PHE A 42 6.64 2.61 1.98
C PHE A 42 6.96 3.66 3.05
N LEU A 43 5.99 4.47 3.44
CA LEU A 43 6.17 5.50 4.46
C LEU A 43 6.53 4.90 5.82
N ASN A 44 5.92 3.78 6.19
CA ASN A 44 6.25 3.08 7.43
C ASN A 44 7.67 2.51 7.41
N ALA A 45 8.12 1.96 6.27
CA ALA A 45 9.50 1.53 6.10
C ALA A 45 10.48 2.71 6.21
N LEU A 46 10.13 3.88 5.67
CA LEU A 46 10.93 5.10 5.84
C LEU A 46 11.04 5.53 7.32
N ILE A 47 9.92 5.53 8.05
CA ILE A 47 9.88 5.85 9.50
C ILE A 47 10.69 4.85 10.31
N ALA A 48 10.60 3.57 9.96
CA ALA A 48 11.32 2.49 10.63
C ALA A 48 12.79 2.40 10.23
N HIS A 49 13.28 3.29 9.34
CA HIS A 49 14.60 3.21 8.73
C HIS A 49 14.89 1.87 8.03
N ASP A 50 13.85 1.22 7.52
CA ASP A 50 13.92 -0.02 6.74
C ASP A 50 14.19 0.30 5.26
N ALA A 51 15.46 0.57 4.95
CA ALA A 51 15.87 0.80 3.58
C ALA A 51 15.65 -0.40 2.64
N PRO A 52 15.95 -1.65 3.03
CA PRO A 52 15.61 -2.81 2.22
C PRO A 52 14.11 -2.92 1.92
N GLY A 53 13.24 -2.75 2.93
CA GLY A 53 11.79 -2.84 2.76
C GLY A 53 11.20 -1.71 1.92
N SER A 54 11.67 -0.48 2.08
CA SER A 54 11.21 0.64 1.24
C SER A 54 11.74 0.53 -0.19
N TYR A 55 12.93 -0.02 -0.41
CA TYR A 55 13.51 -0.21 -1.74
C TYR A 55 12.69 -1.17 -2.61
N THR A 56 12.17 -2.26 -2.05
CA THR A 56 11.37 -3.25 -2.81
C THR A 56 10.02 -2.70 -3.29
N LEU A 57 9.58 -1.59 -2.72
CA LEU A 57 8.34 -0.91 -3.08
C LEU A 57 8.56 0.15 -4.17
N LEU A 58 9.79 0.48 -4.54
CA LEU A 58 10.09 1.43 -5.62
C LEU A 58 9.83 0.81 -7.00
N SER A 59 9.33 1.60 -7.94
CA SER A 59 9.15 1.16 -9.32
C SER A 59 10.47 0.75 -9.97
N MET A 60 10.44 -0.27 -10.84
CA MET A 60 11.62 -0.69 -11.58
C MET A 60 12.09 0.41 -12.52
N LYS A 61 11.14 1.17 -13.10
CA LYS A 61 11.46 2.35 -13.90
C LYS A 61 12.30 3.34 -13.10
N PHE A 62 11.89 3.70 -11.89
CA PHE A 62 12.65 4.62 -11.04
C PHE A 62 14.05 4.06 -10.72
N GLN A 63 14.13 2.79 -10.30
CA GLN A 63 15.40 2.15 -9.98
C GLN A 63 16.36 2.15 -11.18
N GLY A 64 15.86 1.83 -12.37
CA GLY A 64 16.64 1.74 -13.60
C GLY A 64 17.05 3.10 -14.16
N GLU A 65 16.13 4.05 -14.26
CA GLU A 65 16.35 5.37 -14.85
C GLU A 65 17.36 6.20 -14.05
N TRP A 66 17.31 6.08 -12.72
CA TRP A 66 18.21 6.81 -11.82
C TRP A 66 19.42 5.99 -11.34
N GLY A 67 19.55 4.74 -11.79
CA GLY A 67 20.61 3.83 -11.34
C GLY A 67 20.61 3.62 -9.82
N VAL A 68 19.45 3.73 -9.19
CA VAL A 68 19.29 3.61 -7.73
C VAL A 68 19.36 2.13 -7.39
N THR A 69 20.48 1.72 -6.80
CA THR A 69 20.65 0.39 -6.24
C THR A 69 20.19 0.35 -4.79
N ALA A 70 19.90 -0.85 -4.25
CA ALA A 70 19.58 -1.03 -2.83
C ALA A 70 20.66 -0.43 -1.89
N VAL A 71 21.94 -0.52 -2.28
CA VAL A 71 23.06 0.06 -1.52
C VAL A 71 23.01 1.59 -1.55
N ALA A 72 22.79 2.17 -2.73
CA ALA A 72 22.67 3.62 -2.89
C ALA A 72 21.47 4.17 -2.11
N TRP A 73 20.33 3.47 -2.17
CA TRP A 73 19.11 3.78 -1.43
C TRP A 73 19.33 3.77 0.08
N ASN A 74 19.95 2.70 0.62
CA ASN A 74 20.30 2.63 2.03
C ASN A 74 21.21 3.79 2.46
N GLY A 75 22.22 4.11 1.65
CA GLY A 75 23.08 5.26 1.90
C GLY A 75 22.32 6.60 1.89
N ALA A 76 21.34 6.77 1.01
CA ALA A 76 20.53 7.98 0.94
C ALA A 76 19.62 8.13 2.17
N MET A 77 18.90 7.06 2.54
CA MET A 77 18.03 7.07 3.73
C MET A 77 18.78 7.33 5.04
N MET A 78 20.00 6.81 5.17
CA MET A 78 20.83 7.05 6.36
C MET A 78 21.30 8.50 6.48
N ARG A 79 21.55 9.17 5.35
CA ARG A 79 22.05 10.56 5.34
C ARG A 79 20.94 11.58 5.47
N ASN A 80 19.79 11.28 4.86
CA ASN A 80 18.64 12.17 4.78
C ASN A 80 17.42 11.44 5.33
N PRO A 81 17.23 11.38 6.65
CA PRO A 81 15.93 10.99 7.19
C PRO A 81 14.89 11.98 6.65
N ILE A 82 13.88 11.49 5.94
CA ILE A 82 12.88 12.35 5.29
C ILE A 82 12.18 13.16 6.39
N PRO A 83 12.39 14.49 6.48
CA PRO A 83 11.80 15.29 7.54
C PRO A 83 10.27 15.24 7.46
N GLY A 84 9.59 15.08 8.59
CA GLY A 84 8.13 15.13 8.66
C GLY A 84 7.39 13.80 8.43
N THR A 85 8.08 12.70 8.07
CA THR A 85 7.42 11.38 7.94
C THR A 85 7.19 10.67 9.26
N ALA A 86 7.84 11.08 10.37
CA ALA A 86 7.74 10.43 11.67
C ALA A 86 6.30 10.13 12.12
N SER A 87 5.34 10.94 11.67
CA SER A 87 3.94 10.55 11.58
C SER A 87 3.25 11.25 10.42
N TYR A 88 2.22 10.64 9.87
CA TYR A 88 1.43 11.18 8.77
C TYR A 88 -0.03 10.71 8.89
N SER A 89 -0.94 11.40 8.18
CA SER A 89 -2.31 10.93 7.96
C SER A 89 -2.58 10.76 6.47
N VAL A 90 -3.41 9.78 6.09
CA VAL A 90 -3.82 9.57 4.70
C VAL A 90 -5.18 10.23 4.49
N LYS A 91 -5.29 11.12 3.50
CA LYS A 91 -6.54 11.81 3.16
C LYS A 91 -7.37 11.04 2.13
N GLY A 92 -6.71 10.43 1.15
CA GLY A 92 -7.38 9.71 0.09
C GLY A 92 -6.42 9.16 -0.94
N GLN A 93 -6.97 8.43 -1.90
CA GLN A 93 -6.26 7.95 -3.09
C GLN A 93 -7.08 8.29 -4.33
N ASP A 94 -6.39 8.61 -5.41
CA ASP A 94 -6.94 8.73 -6.76
C ASP A 94 -6.26 7.70 -7.66
N ILE A 95 -7.03 6.98 -8.47
CA ILE A 95 -6.54 5.87 -9.30
C ILE A 95 -7.01 6.10 -10.74
N GLN A 96 -6.05 6.20 -11.64
CA GLN A 96 -6.26 6.44 -13.07
C GLN A 96 -5.54 5.36 -13.87
N GLY A 97 -6.24 4.25 -14.12
CA GLY A 97 -5.67 3.10 -14.83
C GLY A 97 -4.47 2.49 -14.08
N ASP A 98 -3.29 2.63 -14.66
CA ASP A 98 -2.02 2.12 -14.13
C ASP A 98 -1.20 3.19 -13.39
N SER A 99 -1.80 4.34 -13.08
CA SER A 99 -1.22 5.37 -12.23
C SER A 99 -2.15 5.67 -11.05
N ALA A 100 -1.56 6.03 -9.92
CA ALA A 100 -2.31 6.44 -8.74
C ALA A 100 -1.56 7.52 -7.97
N SER A 101 -2.29 8.32 -7.21
CA SER A 101 -1.71 9.21 -6.21
C SER A 101 -2.39 9.02 -4.86
N VAL A 102 -1.61 9.06 -3.79
CA VAL A 102 -2.09 8.98 -2.41
C VAL A 102 -1.75 10.30 -1.73
N THR A 103 -2.77 11.02 -1.30
CA THR A 103 -2.57 12.28 -0.58
C THR A 103 -2.32 12.00 0.89
N ILE A 104 -1.19 12.47 1.40
CA ILE A 104 -0.83 12.39 2.81
C ILE A 104 -0.62 13.78 3.41
N THR A 105 -0.85 13.90 4.72
CA THR A 105 -0.47 15.07 5.51
C THR A 105 0.61 14.64 6.51
N PRO A 106 1.88 15.02 6.31
CA PRO A 106 2.93 14.85 7.29
C PRO A 106 2.63 15.67 8.56
N ALA A 107 3.10 15.24 9.72
CA ALA A 107 2.85 15.97 10.96
C ALA A 107 3.48 17.37 10.91
N GLY A 108 2.64 18.41 11.02
CA GLY A 108 3.07 19.81 10.95
C GLY A 108 3.39 20.31 9.53
N GLY A 109 3.09 19.53 8.49
CA GLY A 109 3.33 19.87 7.09
C GLY A 109 2.05 20.14 6.29
N ALA A 110 2.24 20.56 5.04
CA ALA A 110 1.18 20.63 4.05
C ALA A 110 0.94 19.26 3.41
N ASP A 111 -0.21 19.11 2.74
CA ASP A 111 -0.54 17.90 2.02
C ASP A 111 0.47 17.66 0.87
N VAL A 112 0.96 16.43 0.76
CA VAL A 112 1.85 15.98 -0.31
C VAL A 112 1.28 14.72 -0.97
N GLN A 113 1.60 14.52 -2.25
CA GLN A 113 1.15 13.34 -2.99
C GLN A 113 2.27 12.31 -3.11
N VAL A 114 1.98 11.07 -2.72
CA VAL A 114 2.79 9.91 -3.05
C VAL A 114 2.29 9.39 -4.40
N LYS A 115 3.14 9.39 -5.42
CA LYS A 115 2.80 8.83 -6.74
C LYS A 115 3.11 7.34 -6.78
N LEU A 116 2.26 6.60 -7.46
CA LEU A 116 2.42 5.17 -7.68
C LEU A 116 2.13 4.83 -9.13
N VAL A 117 2.82 3.81 -9.62
CA VAL A 117 2.62 3.21 -10.93
C VAL A 117 2.37 1.71 -10.77
N LYS A 118 1.52 1.15 -11.62
CA LYS A 118 1.31 -0.29 -11.69
C LYS A 118 2.27 -0.89 -12.71
N GLU A 119 3.18 -1.72 -12.25
CA GLU A 119 4.10 -2.50 -13.09
C GLU A 119 3.83 -3.98 -12.85
N ASP A 120 3.61 -4.75 -13.92
CA ASP A 120 3.34 -6.20 -13.85
C ASP A 120 2.21 -6.58 -12.85
N GLY A 121 1.16 -5.76 -12.80
CA GLY A 121 0.01 -5.96 -11.90
C GLY A 121 0.25 -5.53 -10.45
N LYS A 122 1.42 -5.00 -10.12
CA LYS A 122 1.83 -4.58 -8.78
C LYS A 122 1.94 -3.07 -8.69
N TRP A 123 1.37 -2.48 -7.64
CA TRP A 123 1.55 -1.05 -7.38
C TRP A 123 2.92 -0.83 -6.73
N LEU A 124 3.66 0.13 -7.27
CA LEU A 124 4.99 0.52 -6.81
C LEU A 124 5.07 2.04 -6.71
N ILE A 125 5.94 2.53 -5.84
CA ILE A 125 6.20 3.95 -5.64
C ILE A 125 6.95 4.50 -6.85
N ASP A 126 6.33 5.48 -7.50
CA ASP A 126 6.98 6.29 -8.52
C ASP A 126 7.68 7.46 -7.81
N TYR A 127 8.88 7.20 -7.32
CA TYR A 127 9.59 8.13 -6.44
C TYR A 127 10.23 9.25 -7.26
N GLU A 128 9.57 10.40 -7.40
CA GLU A 128 10.24 11.59 -7.92
C GLU A 128 11.09 12.23 -6.82
N LEU A 129 12.40 11.98 -6.85
CA LEU A 129 13.41 12.41 -5.87
C LEU A 129 13.35 13.92 -5.52
N GLY A 130 12.81 14.76 -6.42
CA GLY A 130 12.65 16.20 -6.22
C GLY A 130 11.53 16.61 -5.24
N GLN A 131 10.40 15.88 -5.22
CA GLN A 131 9.18 16.36 -4.56
C GLN A 131 9.23 16.40 -3.03
N TRP A 132 10.12 15.62 -2.42
CA TRP A 132 10.20 15.49 -0.95
C TRP A 132 11.34 16.30 -0.33
N TYR A 133 12.32 16.71 -1.14
CA TYR A 133 13.46 17.51 -0.71
C TYR A 133 13.40 18.96 -1.20
N GLY A 134 12.31 19.37 -1.87
CA GLY A 134 12.18 20.69 -2.47
C GLY A 134 13.30 20.98 -3.49
N LEU A 135 13.74 19.93 -4.19
CA LEU A 135 14.71 20.03 -5.27
C LEU A 135 13.91 20.10 -6.58
N ASP A 136 13.24 21.23 -6.75
CA ASP A 136 12.59 21.65 -8.00
C ASP A 136 13.57 22.56 -8.78
#